data_AF-A0A6I3WK76-F1
#
_entry.id   AF-A0A6I3WK76-F1
#
_cell.length_a   1.000
_cell.length_b   1.000
_cell.length_c   1.000
_cell.angle_alpha   90.00
_cell.angle_beta   90.00
_cell.angle_gamma   90.00
#
_symmetry.space_group_name_H-M   'P 1'
#
loop_
_entity.id
_entity.type
_entity.pdbx_description
1 polymer ?
#
loop_
_entity_poly.entity_id
_entity_poly.type
_entity_poly.pdbx_seq_one_letter_code
_entity_poly.pdbx_strand_id
1 'polypeptide(L)'
;MTTTWKLKQLQEWVETNRPEDSQTADLPKSLSRSALIVQYHARLARDAFAEFKQPDDNNYKMFVAMMSFEPDFSRAALVHEANIIATIHTVRNYADIFAQLANTLAMPIPLPERDSTFGRVADKLPESALKQGMLALNSSYWFRYLAAFSNISKHRRLLESKPSVSFEEGVSGLRVENFSYTFSSKETETEFPRCWGHDLLEETYSVYRRILELGQALNEHVLHDSQTD
;
A
#
# COMPACT_ATOMS: atom_id res chain seq x y z
N MET A 1 -5.72 2.84 -18.58
CA MET A 1 -4.34 3.33 -18.72
C MET A 1 -3.55 2.86 -17.51
N THR A 2 -2.35 2.30 -17.70
CA THR A 2 -1.47 1.92 -16.59
C THR A 2 -0.85 3.18 -15.98
N THR A 3 -1.36 3.63 -14.83
CA THR A 3 -0.78 4.73 -14.06
C THR A 3 0.69 4.43 -13.78
N THR A 4 1.58 5.18 -14.42
CA THR A 4 3.04 5.02 -14.26
C THR A 4 3.62 6.36 -13.84
N TRP A 5 4.18 6.41 -12.64
CA TRP A 5 4.89 7.60 -12.16
C TRP A 5 6.30 7.62 -12.76
N LYS A 6 6.66 8.74 -13.42
CA LYS A 6 7.97 8.95 -14.03
C LYS A 6 9.03 9.33 -12.98
N LEU A 7 9.35 8.40 -12.08
CA LEU A 7 10.31 8.59 -10.98
C LEU A 7 11.70 8.99 -11.47
N LYS A 8 12.16 8.40 -12.58
CA LYS A 8 13.49 8.70 -13.14
C LYS A 8 13.66 10.18 -13.50
N GLN A 9 12.61 10.81 -14.05
CA GLN A 9 12.66 12.23 -14.40
C GLN A 9 12.80 13.10 -13.16
N LEU A 10 12.09 12.75 -12.07
CA LEU A 10 12.21 13.47 -10.81
C LEU A 10 13.60 13.27 -10.18
N GLN A 11 14.15 12.07 -10.26
CA GLN A 11 15.52 11.79 -9.81
C GLN A 11 16.55 12.65 -10.56
N GLU A 12 16.52 12.62 -11.89
CA GLU A 12 17.43 13.41 -12.75
C GLU A 12 17.30 14.90 -12.46
N TRP A 13 16.07 15.39 -12.21
CA TRP A 13 15.84 16.78 -11.83
C TRP A 13 16.46 17.13 -10.48
N VAL A 14 16.31 16.29 -9.45
CA VAL A 14 16.91 16.53 -8.12
C VAL A 14 18.43 16.52 -8.21
N GLU A 15 19.01 15.54 -8.89
CA GLU A 15 20.48 15.44 -9.07
C GLU A 15 21.05 16.65 -9.82
N THR A 16 20.28 17.25 -10.73
CA THR A 16 20.70 18.42 -11.51
C THR A 16 20.54 19.73 -10.73
N ASN A 17 19.41 19.92 -10.04
CA ASN A 17 19.04 21.20 -9.43
C ASN A 17 19.40 21.31 -7.94
N ARG A 18 19.66 20.18 -7.28
CA ARG A 18 20.05 20.09 -5.86
C ARG A 18 21.19 19.08 -5.68
N PRO A 19 22.36 19.27 -6.31
CA PRO A 19 23.44 18.28 -6.36
C PRO A 19 24.01 17.92 -4.97
N GLU A 20 23.88 18.81 -3.99
CA GLU A 20 24.26 18.57 -2.59
C GLU A 20 23.22 17.80 -1.77
N ASP A 21 21.98 17.66 -2.26
CA ASP A 21 20.88 16.97 -1.56
C ASP A 21 20.81 15.49 -1.96
N SER A 22 21.86 14.74 -1.62
CA SER A 22 21.95 13.31 -1.93
C SER A 22 20.85 12.50 -1.26
N GLN A 23 20.35 12.96 -0.10
CA GLN A 23 19.27 12.29 0.63
C GLN A 23 17.97 12.31 -0.18
N THR A 24 17.57 13.46 -0.72
CA THR A 24 16.37 13.55 -1.56
C THR A 24 16.55 12.80 -2.88
N ALA A 25 17.76 12.81 -3.46
CA ALA A 25 18.06 12.08 -4.70
C ALA A 25 17.93 10.54 -4.53
N ASP A 26 18.08 10.01 -3.32
CA ASP A 26 17.94 8.59 -3.04
C ASP A 26 16.48 8.14 -2.82
N LEU A 27 15.56 9.05 -2.49
CA LEU A 27 14.14 8.73 -2.29
C LEU A 27 13.48 8.15 -3.56
N PRO A 28 13.65 8.73 -4.78
CA PRO A 28 13.14 8.11 -6.02
C PRO A 28 13.70 6.70 -6.29
N LYS A 29 14.97 6.44 -5.93
CA LYS A 29 15.58 5.10 -6.07
C LYS A 29 14.93 4.11 -5.12
N SER A 30 14.70 4.52 -3.87
CA SER A 30 14.01 3.72 -2.86
C SER A 30 12.57 3.39 -3.26
N LEU A 31 11.84 4.37 -3.82
CA LEU A 31 10.49 4.17 -4.36
C LEU A 31 10.53 3.19 -5.55
N SER A 32 11.47 3.35 -6.47
CA SER A 32 11.64 2.44 -7.61
C SER A 32 11.88 0.99 -7.16
N ARG A 33 12.72 0.79 -6.14
CA ARG A 33 12.96 -0.53 -5.56
C ARG A 33 11.73 -1.09 -4.85
N SER A 34 11.03 -0.25 -4.10
CA SER A 34 9.81 -0.62 -3.39
C SER A 34 8.69 -1.04 -4.36
N ALA A 35 8.57 -0.39 -5.52
CA ALA A 35 7.63 -0.79 -6.57
C ALA A 35 7.84 -2.24 -7.05
N LEU A 36 9.10 -2.66 -7.21
CA LEU A 36 9.44 -4.04 -7.58
C LEU A 36 9.06 -5.03 -6.48
N ILE A 37 9.28 -4.66 -5.22
CA ILE A 37 8.95 -5.48 -4.05
C ILE A 37 7.44 -5.65 -3.90
N VAL A 38 6.65 -4.57 -4.10
CA VAL A 38 5.18 -4.63 -4.14
C VAL A 38 4.74 -5.62 -5.21
N GLN A 39 5.25 -5.52 -6.43
CA GLN A 39 4.88 -6.42 -7.53
C GLN A 39 5.24 -7.87 -7.25
N TYR A 40 6.42 -8.11 -6.66
CA TYR A 40 6.88 -9.45 -6.29
C TYR A 40 5.91 -10.12 -5.30
N HIS A 41 5.65 -9.48 -4.16
CA HIS A 41 4.79 -10.05 -3.14
C HIS A 41 3.33 -10.14 -3.60
N ALA A 42 2.82 -9.14 -4.31
CA ALA A 42 1.45 -9.17 -4.81
C ALA A 42 1.21 -10.35 -5.76
N ARG A 43 2.17 -10.67 -6.64
CA ARG A 43 2.08 -11.83 -7.53
C ARG A 43 2.07 -13.14 -6.76
N LEU A 44 2.99 -13.29 -5.80
CA LEU A 44 3.05 -14.49 -4.97
C LEU A 44 1.77 -14.69 -4.14
N ALA A 45 1.20 -13.62 -3.59
CA ALA A 45 -0.07 -13.70 -2.88
C ALA A 45 -1.22 -14.13 -3.79
N ARG A 46 -1.33 -13.51 -4.98
CA ARG A 46 -2.36 -13.84 -5.98
C ARG A 46 -2.30 -15.31 -6.42
N ASP A 47 -1.09 -15.80 -6.66
CA ASP A 47 -0.87 -17.12 -7.26
C ASP A 47 -0.80 -18.25 -6.23
N ALA A 48 -0.79 -17.93 -4.93
CA ALA A 48 -0.60 -18.90 -3.85
C ALA A 48 -1.57 -20.09 -3.90
N PHE A 49 -2.82 -19.87 -4.31
CA PHE A 49 -3.85 -20.92 -4.41
C PHE A 49 -4.07 -21.46 -5.84
N ALA A 50 -3.17 -21.16 -6.79
CA ALA A 50 -3.38 -21.53 -8.20
C ALA A 50 -3.62 -23.04 -8.39
N GLU A 51 -2.91 -23.88 -7.64
CA GLU A 51 -3.05 -25.35 -7.71
C GLU A 51 -4.40 -25.86 -7.18
N PHE A 52 -5.08 -25.08 -6.33
CA PHE A 52 -6.36 -25.42 -5.71
C PHE A 52 -7.56 -24.83 -6.44
N LYS A 53 -7.32 -24.01 -7.48
CA LYS A 53 -8.37 -23.45 -8.34
C LYS A 53 -8.49 -24.30 -9.60
N GLN A 54 -9.69 -24.81 -9.86
CA GLN A 54 -10.05 -25.43 -11.14
C GLN A 54 -11.18 -24.64 -11.80
N PRO A 55 -11.10 -24.37 -13.11
CA PRO A 55 -12.23 -23.84 -13.85
C PRO A 55 -13.47 -24.71 -13.64
N ASP A 56 -14.63 -24.08 -13.46
CA ASP A 56 -15.95 -24.73 -13.37
C ASP A 56 -16.18 -25.68 -12.17
N ASP A 57 -15.24 -25.78 -11.23
CA ASP A 57 -15.32 -26.69 -10.07
C ASP A 57 -16.08 -26.08 -8.87
N ASN A 58 -16.68 -24.90 -9.03
CA ASN A 58 -17.45 -24.20 -7.98
C ASN A 58 -16.77 -24.19 -6.59
N ASN A 59 -15.45 -23.98 -6.56
CA ASN A 59 -14.58 -23.99 -5.37
C ASN A 59 -14.48 -25.34 -4.62
N TYR A 60 -14.94 -26.45 -5.20
CA TYR A 60 -14.96 -27.76 -4.55
C TYR A 60 -13.57 -28.28 -4.19
N LYS A 61 -12.58 -28.21 -5.09
CA LYS A 61 -11.19 -28.62 -4.83
C LYS A 61 -10.58 -27.86 -3.67
N MET A 62 -10.82 -26.55 -3.60
CA MET A 62 -10.37 -25.71 -2.50
C MET A 62 -11.04 -26.09 -1.18
N PHE A 63 -12.35 -26.36 -1.21
CA PHE A 63 -13.10 -26.85 -0.06
C PHE A 63 -12.55 -28.20 0.45
N VAL A 64 -12.31 -29.16 -0.44
CA VAL A 64 -11.76 -30.48 -0.10
C VAL A 64 -10.37 -30.34 0.51
N ALA A 65 -9.48 -29.56 -0.10
CA ALA A 65 -8.11 -29.33 0.40
C ALA A 65 -8.11 -28.71 1.81
N MET A 66 -9.00 -27.73 2.03
CA MET A 66 -9.23 -27.08 3.32
C MET A 66 -9.70 -28.08 4.39
N MET A 67 -10.70 -28.91 4.08
CA MET A 67 -11.27 -29.87 5.03
C MET A 67 -10.35 -31.07 5.30
N SER A 68 -9.47 -31.39 4.36
CA SER A 68 -8.54 -32.52 4.45
C SER A 68 -7.24 -32.20 5.20
N PHE A 69 -7.07 -30.96 5.66
CA PHE A 69 -5.84 -30.47 6.29
C PHE A 69 -4.59 -30.77 5.46
N GLU A 70 -4.71 -30.62 4.13
CA GLU A 70 -3.65 -30.95 3.20
C GLU A 70 -2.40 -30.09 3.49
N PRO A 71 -1.20 -30.69 3.66
CA PRO A 71 0.01 -29.93 3.96
C PRO A 71 0.32 -28.84 2.92
N ASP A 72 0.09 -29.14 1.63
CA ASP A 72 0.29 -28.18 0.55
C ASP A 72 -0.73 -27.03 0.59
N PHE A 73 -1.97 -27.29 1.02
CA PHE A 73 -2.94 -26.22 1.25
C PHE A 73 -2.51 -25.30 2.39
N SER A 74 -2.02 -25.87 3.49
CA SER A 74 -1.50 -25.09 4.62
C SER A 74 -0.30 -24.23 4.20
N ARG A 75 0.57 -24.77 3.33
CA ARG A 75 1.68 -24.02 2.73
C ARG A 75 1.20 -22.89 1.83
N ALA A 76 0.20 -23.14 0.97
CA ALA A 76 -0.40 -22.10 0.13
C ALA A 76 -1.05 -20.99 0.94
N ALA A 77 -1.76 -21.33 2.02
CA ALA A 77 -2.33 -20.36 2.96
C ALA A 77 -1.24 -19.47 3.59
N LEU A 78 -0.16 -20.08 4.08
CA LEU A 78 0.97 -19.34 4.64
C LEU A 78 1.64 -18.42 3.59
N VAL A 79 1.84 -18.91 2.36
CA VAL A 79 2.40 -18.11 1.26
C VAL A 79 1.49 -16.92 0.95
N HIS A 80 0.18 -17.13 0.88
CA HIS A 80 -0.79 -16.07 0.64
C HIS A 80 -0.72 -15.00 1.74
N GLU A 81 -0.84 -15.42 3.00
CA GLU A 81 -0.85 -14.52 4.16
C GLU A 81 0.46 -13.73 4.28
N ALA A 82 1.61 -14.41 4.23
CA ALA A 82 2.92 -13.76 4.35
C ALA A 82 3.14 -12.72 3.26
N ASN A 83 2.73 -13.02 2.02
CA ASN A 83 2.90 -12.10 0.90
C ASN A 83 1.88 -10.95 0.90
N ILE A 84 0.66 -11.15 1.41
CA ILE A 84 -0.28 -10.03 1.67
C ILE A 84 0.32 -9.08 2.70
N ILE A 85 0.78 -9.60 3.84
CA ILE A 85 1.39 -8.80 4.91
C ILE A 85 2.58 -8.00 4.36
N ALA A 86 3.47 -8.64 3.61
CA ALA A 86 4.61 -7.99 2.99
C ALA A 86 4.20 -6.91 1.97
N THR A 87 3.18 -7.17 1.15
CA THR A 87 2.65 -6.19 0.19
C THR A 87 2.11 -4.97 0.90
N ILE A 88 1.28 -5.16 1.95
CA ILE A 88 0.69 -4.08 2.75
C ILE A 88 1.79 -3.22 3.40
N HIS A 89 2.77 -3.86 4.04
CA HIS A 89 3.87 -3.13 4.66
C HIS A 89 4.69 -2.36 3.63
N THR A 90 4.94 -2.94 2.46
CA THR A 90 5.70 -2.27 1.41
C THR A 90 4.94 -1.07 0.85
N VAL A 91 3.62 -1.18 0.61
CA VAL A 91 2.78 -0.04 0.17
C VAL A 91 2.71 1.05 1.24
N ARG A 92 2.61 0.69 2.52
CA ARG A 92 2.68 1.67 3.62
C ARG A 92 4.01 2.39 3.68
N ASN A 93 5.12 1.66 3.60
CA ASN A 93 6.45 2.27 3.56
C ASN A 93 6.62 3.13 2.29
N TYR A 94 6.07 2.72 1.15
CA TYR A 94 6.06 3.51 -0.09
C TYR A 94 5.37 4.86 0.11
N ALA A 95 4.22 4.87 0.79
CA ALA A 95 3.52 6.11 1.14
C ALA A 95 4.37 7.03 2.03
N ASP A 96 5.06 6.47 3.03
CA ASP A 96 5.89 7.25 3.94
C ASP A 96 7.12 7.84 3.23
N ILE A 97 7.79 7.07 2.37
CA ILE A 97 8.90 7.58 1.53
C ILE A 97 8.40 8.65 0.55
N PHE A 98 7.22 8.47 -0.04
CA PHE A 98 6.58 9.48 -0.86
C PHE A 98 6.31 10.77 -0.07
N ALA A 99 5.83 10.67 1.17
CA ALA A 99 5.59 11.82 2.02
C ALA A 99 6.88 12.60 2.33
N GLN A 100 8.00 11.89 2.56
CA GLN A 100 9.31 12.52 2.71
C GLN A 100 9.72 13.28 1.44
N LEU A 101 9.50 12.68 0.27
CA LEU A 101 9.82 13.31 -1.01
C LEU A 101 8.96 14.57 -1.25
N ALA A 102 7.65 14.49 -1.01
CA ALA A 102 6.76 15.63 -1.09
C ALA A 102 7.13 16.72 -0.06
N ASN A 103 7.54 16.33 1.14
CA ASN A 103 8.01 17.25 2.18
C ASN A 103 9.25 18.03 1.74
N THR A 104 10.21 17.40 1.06
CA THR A 104 11.43 18.11 0.63
C THR A 104 11.24 18.92 -0.65
N LEU A 105 10.35 18.50 -1.54
CA LEU A 105 10.21 19.10 -2.86
C LEU A 105 9.07 20.13 -2.97
N ALA A 106 8.00 19.99 -2.19
CA ALA A 106 6.79 20.82 -2.33
C ALA A 106 6.49 21.71 -1.10
N MET A 107 7.24 21.57 0.00
CA MET A 107 7.10 22.46 1.16
C MET A 107 8.05 23.67 1.03
N PRO A 108 7.58 24.89 1.35
CA PRO A 108 8.47 26.05 1.45
C PRO A 108 9.54 25.88 2.54
N ILE A 109 9.15 25.25 3.65
CA ILE A 109 10.05 24.88 4.76
C ILE A 109 9.73 23.42 5.10
N PRO A 110 10.62 22.47 4.77
CA PRO A 110 10.42 21.06 5.07
C PRO A 110 10.25 20.80 6.56
N LEU A 111 9.38 19.85 6.91
CA LEU A 111 9.26 19.33 8.26
C LEU A 111 10.51 18.52 8.62
N PRO A 112 10.89 18.47 9.92
CA PRO A 112 11.89 17.53 10.40
C PRO A 112 11.50 16.09 10.02
N GLU A 113 12.47 15.24 9.70
CA GLU A 113 12.23 13.87 9.26
C GLU A 113 11.35 13.05 10.23
N ARG A 114 11.56 13.20 11.54
CA ARG A 114 10.72 12.52 12.56
C ARG A 114 9.22 12.91 12.50
N ASP A 115 8.92 14.03 11.85
CA ASP A 115 7.60 14.64 11.77
C ASP A 115 6.97 14.52 10.36
N SER A 116 7.71 13.98 9.38
CA SER A 116 7.28 13.89 7.96
C SER A 116 6.38 12.68 7.68
N THR A 117 5.46 12.37 8.59
CA THR A 117 4.45 11.34 8.37
C THR A 117 3.48 11.77 7.26
N PHE A 118 2.92 10.81 6.53
CA PHE A 118 2.02 11.09 5.40
C PHE A 118 0.91 12.10 5.73
N GLY A 119 0.20 11.91 6.85
CA GLY A 119 -0.86 12.83 7.28
C GLY A 119 -0.35 14.24 7.62
N ARG A 120 0.78 14.35 8.33
CA ARG A 120 1.34 15.67 8.71
C ARG A 120 1.86 16.46 7.53
N VAL A 121 2.43 15.77 6.54
CA VAL A 121 2.84 16.39 5.26
C VAL A 121 1.60 16.85 4.50
N ALA A 122 0.59 15.99 4.36
CA ALA A 122 -0.67 16.33 3.70
C ALA A 122 -1.33 17.59 4.31
N ASP A 123 -1.36 17.69 5.64
CA ASP A 123 -1.98 18.82 6.34
C ASP A 123 -1.23 20.14 6.13
N LYS A 124 0.10 20.09 6.04
CA LYS A 124 0.97 21.28 6.03
C LYS A 124 1.40 21.74 4.65
N LEU A 125 1.18 20.95 3.60
CA LEU A 125 1.47 21.37 2.24
C LEU A 125 0.71 22.67 1.88
N PRO A 126 1.30 23.54 1.05
CA PRO A 126 0.58 24.62 0.40
C PRO A 126 -0.62 24.10 -0.41
N GLU A 127 -1.66 24.93 -0.53
CA GLU A 127 -2.87 24.56 -1.27
C GLU A 127 -2.51 24.23 -2.73
N SER A 128 -2.81 23.00 -3.14
CA SER A 128 -2.41 22.44 -4.43
C SER A 128 -3.21 21.15 -4.71
N ALA A 129 -3.23 20.70 -5.97
CA ALA A 129 -3.80 19.40 -6.32
C ALA A 129 -3.12 18.25 -5.56
N LEU A 130 -1.81 18.35 -5.34
CA LEU A 130 -1.02 17.41 -4.55
C LEU A 130 -1.54 17.33 -3.10
N LYS A 131 -1.73 18.47 -2.43
CA LYS A 131 -2.28 18.54 -1.07
C LYS A 131 -3.67 17.89 -0.99
N GLN A 132 -4.57 18.28 -1.87
CA GLN A 132 -5.95 17.76 -1.90
C GLN A 132 -5.96 16.26 -2.10
N GLY A 133 -5.14 15.75 -3.03
CA GLY A 133 -4.99 14.32 -3.26
C GLY A 133 -4.44 13.57 -2.05
N MET A 134 -3.42 14.12 -1.37
CA MET A 134 -2.85 13.52 -0.17
C MET A 134 -3.88 13.49 0.98
N LEU A 135 -4.62 14.57 1.21
CA LEU A 135 -5.69 14.62 2.22
C LEU A 135 -6.80 13.60 1.91
N ALA A 136 -7.22 13.50 0.64
CA ALA A 136 -8.22 12.55 0.19
C ALA A 136 -7.75 11.08 0.28
N LEU A 137 -6.45 10.81 0.10
CA LEU A 137 -5.91 9.48 0.33
C LEU A 137 -5.80 9.18 1.84
N ASN A 138 -5.29 10.12 2.63
CA ASN A 138 -5.10 9.98 4.08
C ASN A 138 -6.41 9.67 4.83
N SER A 139 -7.51 10.29 4.39
CA SER A 139 -8.86 10.09 4.95
C SER A 139 -9.59 8.88 4.38
N SER A 140 -9.08 8.22 3.33
CA SER A 140 -9.78 7.11 2.69
C SER A 140 -9.79 5.84 3.55
N TYR A 141 -10.89 5.10 3.45
CA TYR A 141 -11.11 3.86 4.19
C TYR A 141 -9.94 2.89 4.04
N TRP A 142 -9.54 2.57 2.80
CA TRP A 142 -8.50 1.57 2.56
C TRP A 142 -7.11 2.04 3.00
N PHE A 143 -6.76 3.32 2.85
CA PHE A 143 -5.48 3.81 3.37
C PHE A 143 -5.41 3.70 4.90
N ARG A 144 -6.52 4.00 5.59
CA ARG A 144 -6.65 3.81 7.04
C ARG A 144 -6.63 2.33 7.42
N TYR A 145 -7.34 1.47 6.69
CA TYR A 145 -7.30 0.01 6.89
C TYR A 145 -5.86 -0.51 6.84
N LEU A 146 -5.11 -0.17 5.79
CA LEU A 146 -3.72 -0.64 5.63
C LEU A 146 -2.80 -0.08 6.73
N ALA A 147 -3.03 1.16 7.18
CA ALA A 147 -2.29 1.75 8.29
C ALA A 147 -2.55 1.00 9.60
N ALA A 148 -3.82 0.73 9.92
CA ALA A 148 -4.23 -0.03 11.09
C ALA A 148 -3.68 -1.46 11.04
N PHE A 149 -3.87 -2.16 9.91
CA PHE A 149 -3.35 -3.50 9.67
C PHE A 149 -1.83 -3.55 9.89
N SER A 150 -1.07 -2.65 9.23
CA SER A 150 0.38 -2.60 9.35
C SER A 150 0.81 -2.33 10.80
N ASN A 151 0.13 -1.44 11.53
CA ASN A 151 0.49 -1.13 12.90
C ASN A 151 0.20 -2.27 13.87
N ILE A 152 -0.93 -2.95 13.73
CA ILE A 152 -1.28 -4.11 14.54
C ILE A 152 -0.26 -5.24 14.31
N SER A 153 0.00 -5.58 13.05
CA SER A 153 0.95 -6.63 12.67
C SER A 153 2.39 -6.34 13.10
N LYS A 154 2.80 -5.06 13.17
CA LYS A 154 4.15 -4.66 13.63
C LYS A 154 4.30 -4.64 15.15
N HIS A 155 3.28 -4.17 15.89
CA HIS A 155 3.45 -3.77 17.29
C HIS A 155 2.59 -4.53 18.29
N ARG A 156 1.59 -5.29 17.83
CA ARG A 156 0.62 -5.96 18.73
C ARG A 156 0.56 -7.46 18.49
N ARG A 157 0.14 -7.87 17.29
CA ARG A 157 -0.07 -9.27 16.91
C ARG A 157 -0.29 -9.37 15.41
N LEU A 158 -0.06 -10.56 14.83
CA LEU A 158 -0.54 -10.84 13.48
C LEU A 158 -2.07 -10.87 13.46
N LEU A 159 -2.66 -10.33 12.39
CA LEU A 159 -4.08 -10.46 12.12
C LEU A 159 -4.35 -11.83 11.51
N GLU A 160 -5.26 -12.59 12.13
CA GLU A 160 -5.57 -13.95 11.70
C GLU A 160 -6.30 -13.95 10.35
N SER A 161 -5.82 -14.80 9.44
CA SER A 161 -6.53 -15.12 8.20
C SER A 161 -7.01 -16.56 8.24
N LYS A 162 -8.31 -16.80 8.00
CA LYS A 162 -8.89 -18.16 8.01
C LYS A 162 -9.34 -18.59 6.62
N PRO A 163 -9.03 -19.83 6.21
CA PRO A 163 -9.64 -20.44 5.03
C PRO A 163 -11.17 -20.40 5.09
N SER A 164 -11.80 -20.05 3.98
CA SER A 164 -13.26 -19.98 3.88
C SER A 164 -13.72 -20.18 2.43
N VAL A 165 -14.92 -20.73 2.29
CA VAL A 165 -15.61 -20.95 1.01
C VAL A 165 -17.04 -20.43 1.14
N SER A 166 -17.47 -19.61 0.19
CA SER A 166 -18.81 -19.06 0.04
C SER A 166 -19.40 -19.56 -1.28
N PHE A 167 -20.27 -20.57 -1.22
CA PHE A 167 -20.90 -21.13 -2.41
C PHE A 167 -21.98 -20.22 -3.00
N GLU A 168 -22.60 -19.36 -2.18
CA GLU A 168 -23.56 -18.35 -2.63
C GLU A 168 -22.87 -17.26 -3.46
N GLU A 169 -21.72 -16.76 -2.98
CA GLU A 169 -20.94 -15.73 -3.67
C GLU A 169 -20.02 -16.32 -4.75
N GLY A 170 -19.84 -17.64 -4.78
CA GLY A 170 -18.91 -18.31 -5.69
C GLY A 170 -17.44 -18.01 -5.37
N VAL A 171 -17.12 -17.65 -4.12
CA VAL A 171 -15.81 -17.17 -3.70
C VAL A 171 -15.15 -18.15 -2.72
N SER A 172 -13.84 -18.35 -2.84
CA SER A 172 -13.04 -19.06 -1.85
C SER A 172 -11.67 -18.40 -1.65
N GLY A 173 -11.10 -18.53 -0.46
CA GLY A 173 -9.82 -17.92 -0.14
C GLY A 173 -9.50 -17.96 1.35
N LEU A 174 -8.54 -17.12 1.73
CA LEU A 174 -8.43 -16.68 3.12
C LEU A 174 -9.31 -15.46 3.35
N ARG A 175 -9.90 -15.35 4.54
CA ARG A 175 -10.54 -14.14 5.04
C ARG A 175 -9.74 -13.62 6.21
N VAL A 176 -9.33 -12.37 6.13
CA VAL A 176 -8.81 -11.64 7.29
C VAL A 176 -9.97 -11.42 8.26
N GLU A 177 -9.76 -11.78 9.51
CA GLU A 177 -10.75 -11.56 10.57
C GLU A 177 -10.99 -10.07 10.82
N ASN A 178 -12.13 -9.75 11.45
CA ASN A 178 -12.39 -8.38 11.85
C ASN A 178 -11.36 -7.90 12.89
N PHE A 179 -11.11 -6.60 12.91
CA PHE A 179 -10.25 -5.99 13.90
C PHE A 179 -10.61 -4.52 14.08
N SER A 180 -10.16 -3.97 15.19
CA SER A 180 -10.41 -2.58 15.57
C SER A 180 -9.09 -1.82 15.74
N TYR A 181 -9.12 -0.52 15.50
CA TYR A 181 -7.96 0.34 15.70
C TYR A 181 -8.32 1.79 16.04
N THR A 182 -7.64 2.34 17.05
CA THR A 182 -7.72 3.75 17.44
C THR A 182 -6.54 4.51 16.84
N PHE A 183 -6.80 5.43 15.92
CA PHE A 183 -5.76 6.23 15.24
C PHE A 183 -5.21 7.37 16.10
N SER A 184 -6.05 7.97 16.95
CA SER A 184 -5.67 9.02 17.86
C SER A 184 -6.53 8.98 19.13
N SER A 185 -6.03 9.53 20.23
CA SER A 185 -6.79 9.64 21.49
C SER A 185 -8.05 10.49 21.38
N LYS A 186 -8.23 11.21 20.26
CA LYS A 186 -9.36 12.08 19.97
C LYS A 186 -10.39 11.43 19.05
N GLU A 187 -10.05 10.30 18.43
CA GLU A 187 -10.93 9.57 17.51
C GLU A 187 -11.52 8.35 18.21
N THR A 188 -12.78 8.03 17.89
CA THR A 188 -13.38 6.77 18.28
C THR A 188 -12.66 5.61 17.60
N GLU A 189 -12.64 4.46 18.27
CA GLU A 189 -12.13 3.23 17.69
C GLU A 189 -12.84 2.93 16.36
N THR A 190 -12.06 2.62 15.33
CA THR A 190 -12.57 2.26 14.01
C THR A 190 -12.62 0.75 13.89
N GLU A 191 -13.80 0.21 13.61
CA GLU A 191 -14.01 -1.21 13.32
C GLU A 191 -13.78 -1.50 11.84
N PHE A 192 -13.02 -2.54 11.55
CA PHE A 192 -12.78 -3.04 10.20
C PHE A 192 -13.39 -4.45 10.07
N PRO A 193 -14.41 -4.64 9.20
CA PRO A 193 -15.04 -5.93 9.00
C PRO A 193 -14.11 -6.94 8.33
N ARG A 194 -14.53 -8.20 8.37
CA ARG A 194 -13.86 -9.30 7.66
C ARG A 194 -13.72 -8.98 6.18
N CYS A 195 -12.54 -9.24 5.62
CA CYS A 195 -12.23 -8.98 4.23
C CYS A 195 -11.61 -10.22 3.58
N TRP A 196 -11.97 -10.52 2.33
CA TRP A 196 -11.29 -11.58 1.60
C TRP A 196 -9.86 -11.16 1.26
N GLY A 197 -8.93 -12.12 1.29
CA GLY A 197 -7.53 -11.85 0.99
C GLY A 197 -7.29 -11.32 -0.42
N HIS A 198 -8.09 -11.76 -1.41
CA HIS A 198 -7.99 -11.22 -2.77
C HIS A 198 -8.52 -9.79 -2.85
N ASP A 199 -9.66 -9.47 -2.23
CA ASP A 199 -10.17 -8.09 -2.14
C ASP A 199 -9.16 -7.18 -1.44
N LEU A 200 -8.60 -7.64 -0.31
CA LEU A 200 -7.56 -6.91 0.42
C LEU A 200 -6.32 -6.66 -0.45
N LEU A 201 -5.91 -7.64 -1.25
CA LEU A 201 -4.79 -7.49 -2.18
C LEU A 201 -5.10 -6.47 -3.28
N GLU A 202 -6.29 -6.53 -3.86
CA GLU A 202 -6.75 -5.58 -4.89
C GLU A 202 -6.80 -4.15 -4.34
N GLU A 203 -7.32 -3.99 -3.12
CA GLU A 203 -7.45 -2.67 -2.48
C GLU A 203 -6.10 -2.14 -1.99
N THR A 204 -5.18 -3.03 -1.61
CA THR A 204 -3.78 -2.67 -1.38
C THR A 204 -3.15 -2.10 -2.65
N TYR A 205 -3.43 -2.72 -3.81
CA TYR A 205 -2.95 -2.22 -5.10
C TYR A 205 -3.67 -0.93 -5.54
N SER A 206 -4.94 -0.76 -5.19
CA SER A 206 -5.71 0.46 -5.38
C SER A 206 -5.07 1.65 -4.64
N VAL A 207 -4.74 1.46 -3.36
CA VAL A 207 -4.00 2.46 -2.57
C VAL A 207 -2.64 2.75 -3.20
N TYR A 208 -1.90 1.73 -3.61
CA TYR A 208 -0.61 1.92 -4.29
C TYR A 208 -0.73 2.77 -5.55
N ARG A 209 -1.72 2.50 -6.42
CA ARG A 209 -1.97 3.29 -7.63
C ARG A 209 -2.29 4.75 -7.30
N ARG A 210 -3.09 5.01 -6.27
CA ARG A 210 -3.37 6.38 -5.82
C ARG A 210 -2.10 7.11 -5.39
N ILE A 211 -1.13 6.43 -4.76
CA ILE A 211 0.17 7.04 -4.44
C ILE A 211 0.96 7.35 -5.73
N LEU A 212 0.87 6.53 -6.77
CA LEU A 212 1.49 6.82 -8.07
C LEU A 212 0.88 8.06 -8.74
N GLU A 213 -0.44 8.24 -8.63
CA GLU A 213 -1.14 9.45 -9.11
C GLU A 213 -0.67 10.70 -8.36
N LEU A 214 -0.49 10.62 -7.04
CA LEU A 214 0.10 11.71 -6.25
C LEU A 214 1.54 11.99 -6.66
N GLY A 215 2.31 10.96 -7.01
CA GLY A 215 3.64 11.10 -7.59
C GLY A 215 3.64 11.85 -8.93
N GLN A 216 2.66 11.62 -9.79
CA GLN A 216 2.49 12.38 -11.03
C GLN A 216 2.18 13.85 -10.74
N ALA A 217 1.27 14.12 -9.79
CA ALA A 217 0.97 15.48 -9.36
C ALA A 217 2.21 16.19 -8.76
N LEU A 218 3.06 15.47 -8.04
CA LEU A 218 4.34 15.99 -7.54
C LEU A 218 5.30 16.33 -8.69
N ASN A 219 5.41 15.46 -9.70
CA ASN A 219 6.22 15.76 -10.89
C ASN A 219 5.71 17.01 -11.60
N GLU A 220 4.40 17.14 -11.79
CA GLU A 220 3.81 18.33 -12.42
C GLU A 220 4.17 19.59 -11.64
N HIS A 221 4.03 19.56 -10.31
CA HIS A 221 4.38 20.70 -9.46
C HIS A 221 5.85 21.09 -9.57
N VAL A 222 6.77 20.12 -9.44
CA VAL A 222 8.22 20.40 -9.40
C VAL A 222 8.78 20.76 -10.77
N LEU A 223 8.34 20.07 -11.82
CA LEU A 223 8.91 20.21 -13.16
C LEU A 223 8.32 21.39 -13.94
N HIS A 224 7.07 21.80 -13.68
CA HIS A 224 6.51 23.00 -14.31
C HIS A 224 7.07 24.30 -13.70
N ASP A 225 7.29 24.35 -12.40
CA ASP A 225 7.86 25.53 -11.74
C ASP A 225 9.28 25.87 -12.28
N SER A 226 9.98 24.87 -12.83
CA SER A 226 11.31 25.03 -13.46
C SER A 226 11.30 25.68 -14.85
N GLN A 227 10.14 25.93 -15.46
CA GLN A 227 10.03 26.57 -16.78
C GLN A 227 9.61 28.04 -16.73
N THR A 228 9.41 28.58 -15.53
CA THR A 228 8.90 29.95 -15.28
C THR A 228 9.95 30.91 -14.71
N ASP A 229 11.18 30.44 -14.49
CA ASP A 229 12.36 31.25 -14.14
C ASP A 229 13.38 31.27 -15.30
#